data_AF-A0A815HN99-F1
#
_entry.id   AF-A0A815HN99-F1
#
_cell.length_a   1.000
_cell.length_b   1.000
_cell.length_c   1.000
_cell.angle_alpha   90.00
_cell.angle_beta   90.00
_cell.angle_gamma   90.00
#
_symmetry.space_group_name_H-M   'P 1'
#
loop_
_entity.id
_entity.type
_entity.pdbx_description
1 polymer ?
#
loop_
_entity_poly.entity_id
_entity_poly.type
_entity_poly.pdbx_seq_one_letter_code
_entity_poly.pdbx_strand_id
1 'polypeptide(L)'
;MTWSRPDDGDIHVTTPGGYSINYNNMGPNAETEFGHMDKDDRKGTGPENVFWNTTAPTGIYRLCFDQYDFTIRANASNPITVTFEIQKLGAATQTLTKEFISYARIQVSTTTIKIPLTNNDWQISSPNLTARGRIPGTIHTILLASNLIEDPYYGYNDVNQRYLIYQNWTFQTNFTLTKDQLQMTNFQLVLEQIDTISSVILNDCQLGNTSSMFFTYLFNVTKTFCQLKEDNNELKIEIQSPIQYALQQSLLYPYYVPPNCTDSKSHGECHYQFIRKEACSFSWGWVRIHLH
;
A
#
# COMPACT_ATOMS: atom_id res chain seq x y z
N MET A 1 30.98 -15.06 2.43
CA MET A 1 30.28 -16.18 3.11
C MET A 1 31.25 -17.35 3.33
N THR A 2 31.04 -18.21 4.33
CA THR A 2 31.82 -19.46 4.52
C THR A 2 30.90 -20.63 4.91
N TRP A 3 31.33 -21.88 4.68
CA TRP A 3 30.55 -23.07 5.03
C TRP A 3 31.44 -24.24 5.50
N SER A 4 30.84 -25.22 6.16
CA SER A 4 31.53 -26.29 6.90
C SER A 4 32.02 -27.47 6.05
N ARG A 5 31.85 -27.42 4.72
CA ARG A 5 32.10 -28.54 3.80
C ARG A 5 32.94 -28.09 2.59
N PRO A 6 33.67 -29.00 1.93
CA PRO A 6 34.62 -28.63 0.88
C PRO A 6 34.00 -28.45 -0.52
N ASP A 7 32.71 -28.77 -0.68
CA ASP A 7 31.94 -28.65 -1.93
C ASP A 7 31.63 -27.17 -2.29
N ASP A 8 31.08 -26.92 -3.49
CA ASP A 8 30.84 -25.59 -4.05
C ASP A 8 29.48 -25.00 -3.67
N GLY A 9 29.47 -23.81 -3.07
CA GLY A 9 28.26 -23.15 -2.59
C GLY A 9 28.24 -21.65 -2.80
N ASP A 10 27.13 -21.16 -3.36
CA ASP A 10 26.97 -19.78 -3.80
C ASP A 10 26.07 -18.97 -2.87
N ILE A 11 26.30 -17.67 -2.82
CA ILE A 11 25.36 -16.74 -2.20
C ILE A 11 24.35 -16.23 -3.21
N HIS A 12 23.09 -16.22 -2.80
CA HIS A 12 22.03 -15.47 -3.46
C HIS A 12 21.49 -14.44 -2.47
N VAL A 13 21.47 -13.17 -2.88
CA VAL A 13 20.94 -12.07 -2.08
C VAL A 13 19.66 -11.52 -2.72
N THR A 14 18.57 -11.43 -1.95
CA THR A 14 17.40 -10.63 -2.32
C THR A 14 17.44 -9.31 -1.58
N THR A 15 17.35 -8.21 -2.33
CA THR A 15 17.36 -6.84 -1.81
C THR A 15 16.01 -6.46 -1.19
N PRO A 16 15.94 -5.34 -0.43
CA PRO A 16 14.68 -4.83 0.11
C PRO A 16 13.62 -4.55 -0.96
N GLY A 17 14.02 -4.12 -2.16
CA GLY A 17 13.13 -3.94 -3.30
C GLY A 17 12.63 -5.23 -3.95
N GLY A 18 13.10 -6.40 -3.50
CA GLY A 18 12.72 -7.72 -4.03
C GLY A 18 13.56 -8.19 -5.22
N TYR A 19 14.66 -7.51 -5.53
CA TYR A 19 15.53 -7.86 -6.65
C TYR A 19 16.56 -8.91 -6.24
N SER A 20 16.87 -9.80 -7.17
CA SER A 20 17.76 -10.94 -6.97
C SER A 20 19.16 -10.62 -7.46
N ILE A 21 20.16 -10.88 -6.62
CA ILE A 21 21.59 -10.84 -6.93
C ILE A 21 22.17 -12.24 -6.76
N ASN A 22 22.66 -12.84 -7.85
CA ASN A 22 23.28 -14.16 -7.93
C ASN A 22 24.16 -14.27 -9.19
N TYR A 23 24.82 -15.41 -9.39
CA TYR A 23 25.70 -15.66 -10.56
C TYR A 23 25.08 -15.27 -11.92
N ASN A 24 23.79 -15.53 -12.12
CA ASN A 24 23.10 -15.28 -13.39
C ASN A 24 22.46 -13.88 -13.48
N ASN A 25 22.44 -13.11 -12.39
CA ASN A 25 21.76 -11.81 -12.32
C ASN A 25 22.41 -10.91 -11.26
N MET A 26 23.09 -9.85 -11.68
CA MET A 26 23.73 -8.87 -10.77
C MET A 26 22.78 -7.76 -10.29
N GLY A 27 21.49 -7.85 -10.59
CA GLY A 27 20.50 -6.79 -10.35
C GLY A 27 20.27 -5.88 -11.57
N PRO A 28 19.27 -4.99 -11.52
CA PRO A 28 18.73 -4.31 -12.71
C PRO A 28 19.64 -3.23 -13.32
N ASN A 29 20.27 -2.36 -12.52
CA ASN A 29 21.28 -1.38 -12.97
C ASN A 29 22.04 -0.74 -11.79
N ALA A 30 23.18 -0.10 -12.10
CA ALA A 30 24.08 0.58 -11.17
C ALA A 30 23.45 1.73 -10.34
N GLU A 31 22.26 2.20 -10.73
CA GLU A 31 21.60 3.37 -10.15
C GLU A 31 20.55 3.03 -9.08
N THR A 32 20.19 1.75 -8.92
CA THR A 32 19.09 1.39 -8.01
C THR A 32 19.47 0.33 -6.98
N GLU A 33 19.96 -0.86 -7.36
CA GLU A 33 20.26 -1.93 -6.40
C GLU A 33 21.35 -2.94 -6.89
N PHE A 34 22.31 -2.50 -7.69
CA PHE A 34 23.39 -3.35 -8.23
C PHE A 34 24.38 -3.81 -7.15
N GLY A 35 24.41 -5.11 -6.87
CA GLY A 35 25.44 -5.72 -6.04
C GLY A 35 26.59 -6.21 -6.91
N HIS A 36 27.81 -5.84 -6.57
CA HIS A 36 29.01 -6.43 -7.14
C HIS A 36 29.26 -7.79 -6.50
N MET A 37 29.62 -8.75 -7.34
CA MET A 37 30.14 -10.05 -6.93
C MET A 37 31.66 -9.95 -6.89
N ASP A 38 32.31 -10.65 -5.96
CA ASP A 38 33.76 -10.80 -6.05
C ASP A 38 34.16 -11.62 -7.27
N LYS A 39 35.37 -11.37 -7.76
CA LYS A 39 35.96 -12.01 -8.94
C LYS A 39 37.01 -13.06 -8.56
N ASP A 40 37.08 -13.47 -7.30
CA ASP A 40 38.13 -14.40 -6.85
C ASP A 40 37.60 -15.41 -5.82
N ASP A 41 37.75 -16.65 -6.26
CA ASP A 41 37.12 -17.91 -5.95
C ASP A 41 37.84 -18.60 -4.79
N ARG A 42 37.17 -18.73 -3.64
CA ARG A 42 37.71 -19.55 -2.55
C ARG A 42 37.59 -21.05 -2.83
N LYS A 43 36.69 -21.46 -3.75
CA LYS A 43 36.58 -22.74 -4.46
C LYS A 43 35.24 -22.79 -5.19
N GLY A 44 35.21 -22.99 -6.52
CA GLY A 44 33.96 -23.28 -7.24
C GLY A 44 33.62 -22.33 -8.38
N THR A 45 32.38 -22.39 -8.87
CA THR A 45 31.81 -21.53 -9.92
C THR A 45 30.64 -20.72 -9.38
N GLY A 46 30.90 -19.49 -8.92
CA GLY A 46 29.83 -18.57 -8.51
C GLY A 46 30.32 -17.55 -7.49
N PRO A 47 29.43 -16.67 -6.99
CA PRO A 47 29.79 -15.63 -6.02
C PRO A 47 29.69 -16.14 -4.57
N GLU A 48 30.69 -15.87 -3.74
CA GLU A 48 30.61 -16.07 -2.29
C GLU A 48 30.42 -14.76 -1.50
N ASN A 49 30.65 -13.62 -2.17
CA ASN A 49 30.47 -12.30 -1.58
C ASN A 49 29.63 -11.40 -2.50
N VAL A 50 28.77 -10.59 -1.87
CA VAL A 50 28.01 -9.52 -2.54
C VAL A 50 28.28 -8.22 -1.79
N PHE A 51 28.70 -7.19 -2.52
CA PHE A 51 29.02 -5.90 -1.95
C PHE A 51 28.53 -4.74 -2.82
N TRP A 52 28.38 -3.56 -2.21
CA TRP A 52 28.04 -2.33 -2.90
C TRP A 52 29.23 -1.38 -2.81
N ASN A 53 29.65 -0.83 -3.95
CA ASN A 53 30.67 0.23 -3.99
C ASN A 53 30.13 1.58 -3.46
N THR A 54 28.81 1.69 -3.37
CA THR A 54 28.06 2.84 -2.84
C THR A 54 27.20 2.40 -1.63
N THR A 55 26.32 3.27 -1.15
CA THR A 55 25.38 2.94 -0.07
C THR A 55 24.37 1.90 -0.52
N ALA A 56 24.38 0.73 0.12
CA ALA A 56 23.37 -0.32 -0.11
C ALA A 56 21.96 0.14 0.35
N PRO A 57 20.87 -0.31 -0.31
CA PRO A 57 19.50 -0.03 0.11
C PRO A 57 19.22 -0.29 1.59
N THR A 58 18.47 0.60 2.24
CA THR A 58 18.06 0.36 3.63
C THR A 58 16.84 -0.54 3.65
N GLY A 59 16.92 -1.65 4.39
CA GLY A 59 15.78 -2.55 4.60
C GLY A 59 16.19 -3.97 4.95
N ILE A 60 15.28 -4.91 4.71
CA ILE A 60 15.48 -6.32 5.00
C ILE A 60 16.06 -7.01 3.76
N TYR A 61 17.23 -7.62 3.93
CA TYR A 61 17.84 -8.49 2.95
C TYR A 61 17.52 -9.95 3.25
N ARG A 62 17.36 -10.77 2.21
CA ARG A 62 17.28 -12.22 2.36
C ARG A 62 18.55 -12.84 1.79
N LEU A 63 19.24 -13.61 2.61
CA LEU A 63 20.44 -14.33 2.23
C LEU A 63 20.09 -15.80 2.05
N CYS A 64 20.44 -16.34 0.89
CA CYS A 64 20.24 -17.74 0.53
C CYS A 64 21.60 -18.36 0.22
N PHE A 65 21.80 -19.59 0.71
CA PHE A 65 22.94 -20.43 0.36
C PHE A 65 22.48 -21.45 -0.68
N ASP A 66 23.04 -21.37 -1.89
CA ASP A 66 22.82 -22.37 -2.94
C ASP A 66 23.92 -23.44 -2.84
N GLN A 67 23.52 -24.71 -2.86
CA GLN A 67 24.46 -25.83 -2.76
C GLN A 67 24.96 -26.23 -4.16
N TYR A 68 25.46 -25.29 -4.95
CA TYR A 68 25.66 -25.44 -6.41
C TYR A 68 26.16 -26.82 -6.84
N ASP A 69 27.36 -27.23 -6.40
CA ASP A 69 27.96 -28.54 -6.71
C ASP A 69 28.35 -29.32 -5.44
N PHE A 70 27.33 -29.70 -4.66
CA PHE A 70 27.49 -30.58 -3.51
C PHE A 70 27.30 -32.06 -3.85
N THR A 71 28.34 -32.86 -3.57
CA THR A 71 28.33 -34.31 -3.75
C THR A 71 27.17 -34.97 -2.98
N ILE A 72 26.91 -34.48 -1.76
CA ILE A 72 25.77 -34.86 -0.94
C ILE A 72 25.08 -33.59 -0.48
N ARG A 73 23.82 -33.42 -0.89
CA ARG A 73 22.99 -32.29 -0.46
C ARG A 73 22.68 -32.35 1.05
N ALA A 74 22.54 -31.20 1.68
CA ALA A 74 22.19 -31.07 3.10
C ALA A 74 21.00 -31.95 3.48
N ASN A 75 21.16 -32.73 4.54
CA ASN A 75 20.11 -33.55 5.12
C ASN A 75 20.34 -33.71 6.63
N ALA A 76 19.37 -34.28 7.36
CA ALA A 76 19.46 -34.42 8.81
C ALA A 76 20.67 -35.25 9.30
N SER A 77 21.20 -36.15 8.48
CA SER A 77 22.38 -36.97 8.80
C SER A 77 23.70 -36.36 8.33
N ASN A 78 23.65 -35.36 7.44
CA ASN A 78 24.81 -34.67 6.89
C ASN A 78 24.49 -33.18 6.69
N PRO A 79 24.42 -32.40 7.79
CA PRO A 79 24.10 -30.99 7.74
C PRO A 79 25.22 -30.16 7.12
N ILE A 80 24.88 -28.93 6.72
CA ILE A 80 25.85 -27.93 6.27
C ILE A 80 25.70 -26.70 7.15
N THR A 81 26.76 -26.30 7.84
CA THR A 81 26.78 -25.07 8.62
C THR A 81 27.35 -23.96 7.76
N VAL A 82 26.61 -22.88 7.59
CA VAL A 82 26.98 -21.71 6.78
C VAL A 82 27.05 -20.49 7.69
N THR A 83 28.08 -19.69 7.50
CA THR A 83 28.31 -18.45 8.22
C THR A 83 28.37 -17.28 7.24
N PHE A 84 27.51 -16.30 7.46
CA PHE A 84 27.49 -15.03 6.76
C PHE A 84 28.12 -13.96 7.65
N GLU A 85 29.05 -13.21 7.08
CA GLU A 85 29.63 -12.03 7.71
C GLU A 85 29.09 -10.81 6.96
N ILE A 86 28.41 -9.92 7.70
CA ILE A 86 27.80 -8.71 7.18
C ILE A 86 28.61 -7.53 7.71
N GLN A 87 29.28 -6.84 6.79
CA GLN A 87 30.07 -5.66 7.11
C GLN A 87 29.37 -4.41 6.57
N LYS A 88 29.15 -3.43 7.46
CA LYS A 88 28.72 -2.07 7.08
C LYS A 88 29.87 -1.12 7.37
N LEU A 89 30.14 -0.20 6.45
CA LEU A 89 31.20 0.80 6.62
C LEU A 89 31.01 1.57 7.95
N GLY A 90 32.03 1.57 8.79
CA GLY A 90 32.01 2.24 10.10
C GLY A 90 31.24 1.51 11.21
N ALA A 91 30.75 0.29 10.98
CA ALA A 91 30.10 -0.53 12.00
C ALA A 91 30.88 -1.83 12.26
N ALA A 92 30.65 -2.44 13.43
CA ALA A 92 31.15 -3.78 13.72
C ALA A 92 30.54 -4.81 12.75
N THR A 93 31.35 -5.79 12.33
CA THR A 93 30.89 -6.92 11.53
C THR A 93 29.86 -7.72 12.31
N GLN A 94 28.73 -8.01 11.67
CA GLN A 94 27.71 -8.91 12.21
C GLN A 94 27.90 -10.30 11.61
N THR A 95 27.76 -11.33 12.43
CA THR A 95 27.92 -12.73 12.00
C THR A 95 26.60 -13.47 12.19
N LEU A 96 26.12 -14.13 11.13
CA LEU A 96 24.94 -14.98 11.15
C LEU A 96 25.36 -16.39 10.77
N THR A 97 25.17 -17.35 11.68
CA THR A 97 25.44 -18.77 11.42
C THR A 97 24.15 -19.56 11.37
N LYS A 98 23.99 -20.40 10.35
CA LYS A 98 22.82 -21.26 10.16
C LYS A 98 23.25 -22.66 9.75
N GLU A 99 22.66 -23.65 10.40
CA GLU A 99 22.76 -25.05 9.99
C GLU A 99 21.60 -25.41 9.06
N PHE A 100 21.93 -26.02 7.92
CA PHE A 100 21.00 -26.53 6.92
C PHE A 100 20.95 -28.06 7.01
N ILE A 101 19.77 -28.59 7.32
CA ILE A 101 19.46 -30.03 7.40
C ILE A 101 18.55 -30.49 6.24
N SER A 102 18.37 -29.65 5.22
CA SER A 102 17.59 -29.98 4.01
C SER A 102 18.02 -29.11 2.83
N TYR A 103 17.99 -29.66 1.61
CA TYR A 103 18.19 -28.90 0.37
C TYR A 103 16.95 -28.17 -0.15
N ALA A 104 15.77 -28.48 0.40
CA ALA A 104 14.56 -27.76 0.02
C ALA A 104 14.76 -26.26 0.30
N ARG A 105 14.59 -25.42 -0.73
CA ARG A 105 14.44 -23.97 -0.53
C ARG A 105 13.36 -23.81 0.54
N ILE A 106 13.68 -23.16 1.65
CA ILE A 106 12.65 -22.68 2.57
C ILE A 106 11.88 -21.62 1.78
N GLN A 107 10.84 -22.07 1.09
CA GLN A 107 9.76 -21.20 0.65
C GLN A 107 9.21 -20.62 1.95
N VAL A 108 9.65 -19.43 2.33
CA VAL A 108 8.91 -18.64 3.31
C VAL A 108 7.63 -18.29 2.58
N SER A 109 6.65 -19.18 2.64
CA SER A 109 5.32 -18.90 2.14
C SER A 109 4.79 -17.76 2.99
N THR A 110 4.88 -16.54 2.46
CA THR A 110 4.18 -15.40 3.06
C THR A 110 2.71 -15.67 2.84
N THR A 111 2.07 -16.26 3.84
CA THR A 111 0.62 -16.42 3.83
C THR A 111 0.05 -15.02 3.94
N THR A 112 -0.61 -14.55 2.88
CA THR A 112 -1.35 -13.28 2.90
C THR A 112 -2.81 -13.60 3.18
N ILE A 113 -3.33 -13.03 4.26
CA ILE A 113 -4.76 -13.10 4.57
C ILE A 113 -5.37 -11.76 4.15
N LYS A 114 -6.36 -11.80 3.25
CA LYS A 114 -7.13 -10.61 2.86
C LYS A 114 -8.44 -10.61 3.64
N ILE A 115 -8.69 -9.51 4.34
CA ILE A 115 -9.95 -9.28 5.07
C ILE A 115 -10.71 -8.21 4.30
N PRO A 116 -11.74 -8.57 3.51
CA PRO A 116 -12.52 -7.58 2.79
C PRO A 116 -13.35 -6.78 3.79
N LEU A 117 -13.23 -5.45 3.72
CA LEU A 117 -14.11 -4.53 4.46
C LEU A 117 -15.29 -4.06 3.60
N THR A 118 -15.56 -4.72 2.48
CA THR A 118 -16.68 -4.42 1.56
C THR A 118 -17.96 -5.10 2.04
N ASN A 119 -18.67 -4.44 2.96
CA ASN A 119 -19.90 -4.96 3.59
C ASN A 119 -20.97 -3.87 3.71
N ASN A 120 -22.11 -4.21 4.33
CA ASN A 120 -23.25 -3.31 4.54
C ASN A 120 -23.21 -2.57 5.89
N ASP A 121 -22.13 -2.72 6.65
CA ASP A 121 -22.02 -2.26 8.04
C ASP A 121 -21.35 -0.88 8.15
N TRP A 122 -21.08 -0.23 7.02
CA TRP A 122 -20.53 1.11 7.00
C TRP A 122 -21.59 2.13 7.40
N GLN A 123 -21.22 2.99 8.34
CA GLN A 123 -21.94 4.20 8.67
C GLN A 123 -21.33 5.37 7.90
N ILE A 124 -22.17 6.19 7.28
CA ILE A 124 -21.77 7.49 6.75
C ILE A 124 -22.42 8.59 7.57
N SER A 125 -21.70 9.67 7.81
CA SER A 125 -22.24 10.82 8.54
C SER A 125 -21.69 12.14 8.02
N SER A 126 -22.57 13.13 7.94
CA SER A 126 -22.24 14.55 7.87
C SER A 126 -22.78 15.25 9.13
N PRO A 127 -22.59 16.57 9.31
CA PRO A 127 -23.13 17.26 10.48
C PRO A 127 -24.64 17.09 10.71
N ASN A 128 -25.42 16.85 9.64
CA ASN A 128 -26.89 16.81 9.71
C ASN A 128 -27.51 15.47 9.28
N LEU A 129 -26.73 14.57 8.68
CA LEU A 129 -27.24 13.32 8.12
C LEU A 129 -26.39 12.16 8.59
N THR A 130 -27.03 11.02 8.80
CA THR A 130 -26.36 9.76 9.13
C THR A 130 -27.14 8.63 8.50
N ALA A 131 -26.42 7.69 7.89
CA ALA A 131 -27.00 6.52 7.24
C ALA A 131 -26.07 5.32 7.38
N ARG A 132 -26.60 4.12 7.12
CA ARG A 132 -25.79 2.91 6.97
C ARG A 132 -25.95 2.37 5.56
N GLY A 133 -24.88 1.83 5.01
CA GLY A 133 -24.93 1.33 3.65
C GLY A 133 -23.74 0.48 3.26
N ARG A 134 -23.79 0.02 2.00
CA ARG A 134 -22.81 -0.87 1.43
C ARG A 134 -21.61 -0.11 0.87
N ILE A 135 -20.42 -0.66 1.09
CA ILE A 135 -19.20 -0.31 0.35
C ILE A 135 -18.78 -1.51 -0.53
N PRO A 136 -18.42 -1.30 -1.81
CA PRO A 136 -18.36 -0.02 -2.55
C PRO A 136 -19.73 0.66 -2.73
N GLY A 137 -19.73 1.99 -2.63
CA GLY A 137 -20.92 2.83 -2.68
C GLY A 137 -20.55 4.32 -2.57
N THR A 138 -21.54 5.19 -2.76
CA THR A 138 -21.40 6.66 -2.71
C THR A 138 -22.33 7.23 -1.65
N ILE A 139 -22.11 8.50 -1.25
CA ILE A 139 -23.00 9.19 -0.31
C ILE A 139 -24.46 9.11 -0.81
N HIS A 140 -24.67 9.42 -2.10
CA HIS A 140 -26.01 9.47 -2.69
C HIS A 140 -26.66 8.09 -2.78
N THR A 141 -25.93 7.05 -3.18
CA THR A 141 -26.50 5.70 -3.27
C THR A 141 -26.87 5.14 -1.90
N ILE A 142 -26.08 5.45 -0.86
CA ILE A 142 -26.36 5.04 0.53
C ILE A 142 -27.55 5.81 1.11
N LEU A 143 -27.62 7.13 0.92
CA LEU A 143 -28.74 7.95 1.39
C LEU A 143 -30.05 7.58 0.67
N LEU A 144 -29.99 7.31 -0.64
CA LEU A 144 -31.14 6.88 -1.43
C LEU A 144 -31.66 5.52 -0.94
N ALA A 145 -30.78 4.54 -0.74
CA ALA A 145 -31.15 3.24 -0.19
C ALA A 145 -31.75 3.33 1.23
N SER A 146 -31.39 4.38 1.97
CA SER A 146 -31.92 4.69 3.30
C SER A 146 -33.19 5.54 3.27
N ASN A 147 -33.71 5.89 2.09
CA ASN A 147 -34.85 6.79 1.89
C ASN A 147 -34.69 8.18 2.54
N LEU A 148 -33.45 8.66 2.67
CA LEU A 148 -33.13 9.97 3.24
C LEU A 148 -33.10 11.08 2.19
N ILE A 149 -32.99 10.71 0.92
CA ILE A 149 -33.07 11.60 -0.23
C ILE A 149 -33.99 10.96 -1.27
N GLU A 150 -34.60 11.80 -2.10
CA GLU A 150 -35.28 11.34 -3.31
C GLU A 150 -34.27 10.93 -4.39
N ASP A 151 -34.74 10.28 -5.45
CA ASP A 151 -33.89 9.95 -6.61
C ASP A 151 -33.17 11.22 -7.13
N PRO A 152 -31.83 11.25 -7.11
CA PRO A 152 -31.05 12.40 -7.59
C PRO A 152 -31.29 12.74 -9.06
N TYR A 153 -31.73 11.76 -9.87
CA TYR A 153 -32.02 11.95 -11.29
C TYR A 153 -33.44 12.46 -11.58
N TYR A 154 -34.30 12.52 -10.56
CA TYR A 154 -35.67 12.96 -10.74
C TYR A 154 -35.81 14.48 -10.57
N GLY A 155 -36.51 15.12 -11.52
CA GLY A 155 -36.85 16.54 -11.46
C GLY A 155 -35.62 17.46 -11.40
N TYR A 156 -35.53 18.26 -10.33
CA TYR A 156 -34.46 19.23 -10.07
C TYR A 156 -33.59 18.84 -8.86
N ASN A 157 -33.53 17.54 -8.55
CA ASN A 157 -32.82 17.05 -7.37
C ASN A 157 -31.30 17.23 -7.46
N ASP A 158 -30.74 17.37 -8.66
CA ASP A 158 -29.36 17.84 -8.89
C ASP A 158 -29.07 19.22 -8.28
N VAL A 159 -30.09 20.08 -8.20
CA VAL A 159 -30.01 21.40 -7.55
C VAL A 159 -30.44 21.30 -6.09
N ASN A 160 -31.58 20.67 -5.81
CA ASN A 160 -32.15 20.62 -4.46
C ASN A 160 -31.27 19.84 -3.46
N GLN A 161 -30.57 18.81 -3.94
CA GLN A 161 -29.71 17.95 -3.13
C GLN A 161 -28.21 18.32 -3.23
N ARG A 162 -27.88 19.39 -3.96
CA ARG A 162 -26.50 19.86 -4.18
C ARG A 162 -25.74 20.12 -2.89
N TYR A 163 -26.44 20.50 -1.81
CA TYR A 163 -25.82 20.75 -0.51
C TYR A 163 -24.98 19.56 0.00
N LEU A 164 -25.29 18.33 -0.43
CA LEU A 164 -24.58 17.11 -0.02
C LEU A 164 -23.10 17.13 -0.43
N ILE A 165 -22.78 17.65 -1.63
CA ILE A 165 -21.38 17.70 -2.13
C ILE A 165 -20.58 18.88 -1.57
N TYR A 166 -21.22 19.81 -0.88
CA TYR A 166 -20.57 20.92 -0.17
C TYR A 166 -20.21 20.57 1.27
N GLN A 167 -20.58 19.39 1.76
CA GLN A 167 -20.30 18.92 3.10
C GLN A 167 -19.11 17.96 3.10
N ASN A 168 -18.43 17.90 4.26
CA ASN A 168 -17.51 16.82 4.55
C ASN A 168 -18.32 15.62 5.07
N TRP A 169 -17.82 14.42 4.77
CA TRP A 169 -18.46 13.17 5.14
C TRP A 169 -17.46 12.23 5.80
N THR A 170 -17.88 11.56 6.87
CA THR A 170 -17.10 10.51 7.51
C THR A 170 -17.73 9.17 7.17
N PHE A 171 -16.93 8.27 6.62
CA PHE A 171 -17.25 6.86 6.44
C PHE A 171 -16.58 6.07 7.56
N GLN A 172 -17.36 5.28 8.28
CA GLN A 172 -16.89 4.54 9.45
C GLN A 172 -17.34 3.09 9.40
N THR A 173 -16.46 2.16 9.77
CA THR A 173 -16.81 0.76 10.01
C THR A 173 -15.97 0.18 11.14
N ASN A 174 -16.46 -0.93 11.71
CA ASN A 174 -15.72 -1.70 12.69
C ASN A 174 -15.43 -3.10 12.13
N PHE A 175 -14.26 -3.63 12.46
CA PHE A 175 -13.88 -4.99 12.09
C PHE A 175 -13.16 -5.72 13.22
N THR A 176 -13.19 -7.05 13.13
CA THR A 176 -12.53 -7.94 14.07
C THR A 176 -11.38 -8.67 13.39
N LEU A 177 -10.39 -9.06 14.19
CA LEU A 177 -9.24 -9.85 13.79
C LEU A 177 -9.19 -11.07 14.70
N THR A 178 -9.00 -12.25 14.15
CA THR A 178 -8.76 -13.46 14.96
C THR A 178 -7.40 -13.37 15.68
N LYS A 179 -7.24 -14.15 16.75
CA LYS A 179 -5.95 -14.26 17.47
C LYS A 179 -4.79 -14.63 16.55
N ASP A 180 -5.02 -15.52 15.59
CA ASP A 180 -4.00 -15.96 14.64
C ASP A 180 -3.63 -14.83 13.65
N GLN A 181 -4.61 -14.08 13.15
CA GLN A 181 -4.36 -12.90 12.31
C GLN A 181 -3.55 -11.84 13.07
N LEU A 182 -3.82 -11.64 14.37
CA LEU A 182 -3.04 -10.72 15.19
C LEU A 182 -1.58 -11.16 15.39
N GLN A 183 -1.24 -12.44 15.22
CA GLN A 183 0.17 -12.89 15.29
C GLN A 183 0.95 -12.58 14.00
N MET A 184 0.30 -12.10 12.94
CA MET A 184 0.99 -11.70 11.72
C MET A 184 1.89 -10.48 11.96
N THR A 185 2.96 -10.37 11.19
CA THR A 185 4.00 -9.35 11.37
C THR A 185 3.78 -8.09 10.56
N ASN A 186 3.02 -8.17 9.46
CA ASN A 186 2.77 -7.06 8.56
C ASN A 186 1.27 -6.88 8.34
N PHE A 187 0.77 -5.67 8.60
CA PHE A 187 -0.60 -5.28 8.31
C PHE A 187 -0.57 -4.15 7.28
N GLN A 188 -1.45 -4.25 6.29
CA GLN A 188 -1.64 -3.20 5.29
C GLN A 188 -3.13 -2.94 5.12
N LEU A 189 -3.50 -1.67 5.13
CA LEU A 189 -4.80 -1.24 4.65
C LEU A 189 -4.66 -0.87 3.17
N VAL A 190 -5.48 -1.48 2.33
CA VAL A 190 -5.51 -1.20 0.89
C VAL A 190 -6.85 -0.59 0.55
N LEU A 191 -6.80 0.64 0.01
CA LEU A 191 -7.95 1.28 -0.61
C LEU A 191 -7.74 1.21 -2.12
N GLU A 192 -8.44 0.27 -2.78
CA GLU A 192 -8.31 0.04 -4.22
C GLU A 192 -8.71 1.28 -5.03
N GLN A 193 -9.78 1.96 -4.57
CA GLN A 193 -10.27 3.23 -5.08
C GLN A 193 -10.91 4.03 -3.95
N ILE A 194 -10.68 5.34 -3.92
CA ILE A 194 -11.33 6.26 -3.00
C ILE A 194 -11.54 7.61 -3.68
N ASP A 195 -12.77 8.12 -3.58
CA ASP A 195 -13.16 9.38 -4.21
C ASP A 195 -13.40 10.46 -3.14
N THR A 196 -12.51 11.44 -2.96
CA THR A 196 -11.20 11.61 -3.60
C THR A 196 -10.16 12.10 -2.59
N ILE A 197 -10.47 13.20 -1.89
CA ILE A 197 -9.59 13.79 -0.89
C ILE A 197 -10.07 13.35 0.48
N SER A 198 -9.25 12.60 1.20
CA SER A 198 -9.63 12.11 2.52
C SER A 198 -8.46 11.88 3.46
N SER A 199 -8.77 11.89 4.76
CA SER A 199 -7.91 11.42 5.85
C SER A 199 -8.33 10.01 6.24
N VAL A 200 -7.37 9.10 6.42
CA VAL A 200 -7.60 7.70 6.78
C VAL A 200 -7.09 7.45 8.20
N ILE A 201 -7.98 7.06 9.10
CA ILE A 201 -7.72 6.91 10.53
C ILE A 201 -8.15 5.52 10.99
N LEU A 202 -7.30 4.83 11.75
CA LEU A 202 -7.57 3.50 12.30
C LEU A 202 -7.34 3.50 13.80
N ASN A 203 -8.36 3.27 14.64
CA ASN A 203 -8.24 3.33 16.11
C ASN A 203 -7.56 4.62 16.58
N ASP A 204 -7.99 5.78 16.07
CA ASP A 204 -7.40 7.11 16.31
C ASP A 204 -5.95 7.30 15.80
N CYS A 205 -5.41 6.31 15.09
CA CYS A 205 -4.10 6.36 14.41
C CYS A 205 -4.26 6.96 13.00
N GLN A 206 -3.69 8.14 12.74
CA GLN A 206 -3.64 8.68 11.37
C GLN A 206 -2.72 7.81 10.51
N LEU A 207 -3.29 7.10 9.52
CA LEU A 207 -2.53 6.29 8.58
C LEU A 207 -1.98 7.11 7.41
N GLY A 208 -2.72 8.14 6.98
CA GLY A 208 -2.31 9.03 5.91
C GLY A 208 -3.50 9.66 5.21
N ASN A 209 -3.21 10.31 4.08
CA ASN A 209 -4.20 11.06 3.30
C ASN A 209 -4.24 10.56 1.85
N THR A 210 -5.35 10.84 1.19
CA THR A 210 -5.58 10.53 -0.24
C THR A 210 -5.78 11.83 -1.02
N SER A 211 -5.54 11.77 -2.33
CA SER A 211 -5.45 12.94 -3.19
C SER A 211 -6.00 12.75 -4.61
N SER A 212 -6.43 11.53 -4.96
CA SER A 212 -6.75 11.12 -6.32
C SER A 212 -7.71 9.93 -6.33
N MET A 213 -8.82 10.07 -7.07
CA MET A 213 -9.80 9.01 -7.34
C MET A 213 -9.20 7.82 -8.10
N PHE A 214 -8.08 8.03 -8.79
CA PHE A 214 -7.54 7.09 -9.75
C PHE A 214 -6.42 6.21 -9.20
N PHE A 215 -6.05 6.38 -7.93
CA PHE A 215 -4.95 5.64 -7.32
C PHE A 215 -5.45 4.59 -6.33
N THR A 216 -4.75 3.46 -6.31
CA THR A 216 -4.77 2.55 -5.18
C THR A 216 -3.83 3.06 -4.11
N TYR A 217 -4.31 3.12 -2.88
CA TYR A 217 -3.54 3.54 -1.71
C TYR A 217 -3.21 2.34 -0.84
N LEU A 218 -1.94 2.22 -0.44
CA LEU A 218 -1.46 1.21 0.49
C LEU A 218 -0.91 1.91 1.72
N PHE A 219 -1.52 1.65 2.87
CA PHE A 219 -1.06 2.16 4.16
C PHE A 219 -0.48 1.01 4.99
N ASN A 220 0.77 1.15 5.40
CA ASN A 220 1.36 0.23 6.37
C ASN A 220 0.74 0.50 7.75
N VAL A 221 0.21 -0.54 8.37
CA VAL A 221 -0.42 -0.46 9.69
C VAL A 221 0.52 -1.04 10.73
N THR A 222 1.06 -0.17 11.59
CA THR A 222 1.90 -0.59 12.70
C THR A 222 1.02 -1.07 13.85
N LYS A 223 0.97 -2.39 14.07
CA LYS A 223 0.09 -3.04 15.07
C LYS A 223 0.10 -2.35 16.44
N THR A 224 1.29 -2.02 16.96
CA THR A 224 1.46 -1.39 18.28
C THR A 224 1.02 0.06 18.30
N PHE A 225 1.39 0.83 17.28
CA PHE A 225 1.07 2.25 17.19
C PHE A 225 -0.43 2.48 16.96
N CYS A 226 -1.04 1.74 16.04
CA CYS A 226 -2.47 1.81 15.78
C CYS A 226 -3.31 0.86 16.66
N GLN A 227 -2.70 0.28 17.69
CA GLN A 227 -3.35 -0.51 18.73
C GLN A 227 -4.37 -1.53 18.20
N LEU A 228 -3.98 -2.35 17.21
CA LEU A 228 -4.87 -3.37 16.66
C LEU A 228 -5.28 -4.39 17.73
N LYS A 229 -6.58 -4.68 17.79
CA LYS A 229 -7.24 -5.53 18.78
C LYS A 229 -7.97 -6.70 18.12
N GLU A 230 -8.41 -7.67 18.92
CA GLU A 230 -9.23 -8.79 18.44
C GLU A 230 -10.60 -8.27 17.96
N ASP A 231 -11.19 -7.38 18.76
CA ASP A 231 -12.48 -6.75 18.46
C ASP A 231 -12.42 -5.23 18.47
N ASN A 232 -13.44 -4.59 17.88
CA ASN A 232 -13.65 -3.14 17.88
C ASN A 232 -12.48 -2.34 17.26
N ASN A 233 -11.92 -2.82 16.14
CA ASN A 233 -11.03 -1.98 15.34
C ASN A 233 -11.87 -1.04 14.48
N GLU A 234 -11.75 0.25 14.72
CA GLU A 234 -12.54 1.28 14.05
C GLU A 234 -11.74 1.92 12.93
N LEU A 235 -12.23 1.81 11.69
CA LEU A 235 -11.69 2.49 10.53
C LEU A 235 -12.60 3.68 10.20
N LYS A 236 -12.01 4.89 10.17
CA LYS A 236 -12.64 6.12 9.71
C LYS A 236 -11.95 6.64 8.45
N ILE A 237 -12.75 7.07 7.51
CA ILE A 237 -12.32 7.74 6.28
C ILE A 237 -13.08 9.07 6.22
N GLU A 238 -12.38 10.17 6.48
CA GLU A 238 -12.95 11.51 6.49
C GLU A 238 -12.74 12.16 5.12
N ILE A 239 -13.79 12.23 4.32
CA ILE A 239 -13.78 12.75 2.96
C ILE A 239 -14.13 14.24 3.00
N GLN A 240 -13.24 15.06 2.41
CA GLN A 240 -13.46 16.49 2.25
C GLN A 240 -14.36 16.76 1.03
N SER A 241 -15.21 17.79 1.12
CA SER A 241 -15.98 18.28 -0.03
C SER A 241 -15.06 18.54 -1.24
N PRO A 242 -15.32 17.92 -2.41
CA PRO A 242 -14.50 18.12 -3.59
C PRO A 242 -14.60 19.57 -4.11
N ILE A 243 -15.75 20.22 -3.91
CA ILE A 243 -15.98 21.60 -4.36
C ILE A 243 -15.16 22.58 -3.52
N GLN A 244 -15.19 22.42 -2.20
CA GLN A 244 -14.40 23.26 -1.30
C GLN A 244 -12.89 23.05 -1.51
N TYR A 245 -12.46 21.80 -1.68
CA TYR A 245 -11.06 21.48 -1.95
C TYR A 245 -10.60 22.11 -3.27
N ALA A 246 -11.34 21.90 -4.37
CA ALA A 246 -10.99 22.43 -5.68
C ALA A 246 -10.89 23.96 -5.67
N LEU A 247 -11.83 24.65 -5.00
CA LEU A 247 -11.76 26.09 -4.79
C LEU A 247 -10.49 26.50 -4.03
N GLN A 248 -10.19 25.84 -2.90
CA GLN A 248 -8.99 26.14 -2.11
C GLN A 248 -7.71 25.97 -2.94
N GLN A 249 -7.60 24.87 -3.69
CA GLN A 249 -6.45 24.64 -4.57
C GLN A 249 -6.34 25.68 -5.68
N SER A 250 -7.46 26.13 -6.25
CA SER A 250 -7.46 27.19 -7.27
C SER A 250 -6.93 28.51 -6.75
N LEU A 251 -7.24 28.85 -5.49
CA LEU A 251 -6.79 30.09 -4.83
C LEU A 251 -5.30 30.05 -4.48
N LEU A 252 -4.75 28.85 -4.25
CA LEU A 252 -3.33 28.66 -3.97
C LEU A 252 -2.46 28.61 -5.23
N TYR A 253 -3.08 28.45 -6.40
CA TYR A 253 -2.35 28.27 -7.64
C TYR A 253 -1.81 29.61 -8.17
N PRO A 254 -0.54 29.69 -8.63
CA PRO A 254 0.13 30.96 -8.91
C PRO A 254 -0.39 31.70 -10.15
N TYR A 255 -1.20 31.05 -10.99
CA TYR A 255 -1.75 31.66 -12.20
C TYR A 255 -3.12 31.08 -12.55
N TYR A 256 -3.82 31.76 -13.46
CA TYR A 256 -5.15 31.35 -13.91
C TYR A 256 -5.09 30.08 -14.76
N VAL A 257 -5.94 29.09 -14.42
CA VAL A 257 -6.12 27.85 -15.20
C VAL A 257 -7.56 27.78 -15.72
N PRO A 258 -7.80 28.03 -17.02
CA PRO A 258 -9.14 27.96 -17.59
C PRO A 258 -9.65 26.51 -17.79
N PRO A 259 -10.97 26.30 -17.84
CA PRO A 259 -12.01 27.27 -17.48
C PRO A 259 -12.22 27.32 -15.96
N ASN A 260 -12.61 28.47 -15.39
CA ASN A 260 -12.95 28.54 -13.97
C ASN A 260 -14.19 27.71 -13.62
N CYS A 261 -15.23 27.81 -14.42
CA CYS A 261 -16.50 27.14 -14.19
C CYS A 261 -17.00 26.49 -15.47
N THR A 262 -17.89 25.51 -15.29
CA THR A 262 -18.68 24.93 -16.38
C THR A 262 -19.68 25.94 -16.95
N ASP A 263 -20.26 25.64 -18.12
CA ASP A 263 -21.23 26.54 -18.75
C ASP A 263 -22.44 26.76 -17.82
N SER A 264 -22.92 28.00 -17.68
CA SER A 264 -24.11 28.33 -16.89
C SER A 264 -25.33 27.41 -17.15
N LYS A 265 -25.49 26.92 -18.39
CA LYS A 265 -26.57 26.01 -18.80
C LYS A 265 -26.42 24.58 -18.26
N SER A 266 -25.19 24.18 -17.94
CA SER A 266 -24.90 22.86 -17.36
C SER A 266 -25.21 22.78 -15.86
N HIS A 267 -25.44 23.94 -15.23
CA HIS A 267 -25.64 24.06 -13.79
C HIS A 267 -24.55 23.35 -12.98
N GLY A 268 -23.32 23.29 -13.48
CA GLY A 268 -22.24 22.55 -12.82
C GLY A 268 -21.56 23.30 -11.69
N GLU A 269 -20.39 22.76 -11.32
CA GLU A 269 -19.49 23.35 -10.33
C GLU A 269 -18.20 23.85 -11.00
N CYS A 270 -17.38 24.56 -10.22
CA CYS A 270 -16.17 25.24 -10.69
C CYS A 270 -14.89 24.49 -10.28
N HIS A 271 -13.77 24.82 -10.93
CA HIS A 271 -12.42 24.41 -10.53
C HIS A 271 -12.11 22.91 -10.61
N TYR A 272 -12.86 22.12 -11.39
CA TYR A 272 -12.66 20.67 -11.55
C TYR A 272 -11.23 20.28 -11.97
N GLN A 273 -10.50 21.19 -12.64
CA GLN A 273 -9.09 21.03 -13.04
C GLN A 273 -8.12 20.96 -11.86
N PHE A 274 -8.53 21.41 -10.67
CA PHE A 274 -7.71 21.45 -9.46
C PHE A 274 -7.86 20.22 -8.55
N ILE A 275 -8.62 19.21 -9.00
CA ILE A 275 -8.82 17.96 -8.26
C ILE A 275 -8.67 16.75 -9.19
N ARG A 276 -8.03 15.68 -8.69
CA ARG A 276 -7.87 14.42 -9.43
C ARG A 276 -9.10 13.52 -9.22
N LYS A 277 -10.26 13.99 -9.67
CA LYS A 277 -11.56 13.30 -9.70
C LYS A 277 -12.05 13.21 -11.14
N GLU A 278 -13.04 12.36 -11.41
CA GLU A 278 -13.73 12.32 -12.71
C GLU A 278 -14.22 13.74 -13.11
N ALA A 279 -13.77 14.27 -14.25
CA ALA A 279 -14.04 15.67 -14.59
C ALA A 279 -15.55 15.96 -14.78
N CYS A 280 -16.29 15.01 -15.35
CA CYS A 280 -17.74 15.12 -15.57
C CYS A 280 -18.57 15.10 -14.28
N SER A 281 -17.97 14.78 -13.11
CA SER A 281 -18.67 14.93 -11.82
C SER A 281 -19.09 16.36 -11.53
N PHE A 282 -18.36 17.33 -12.07
CA PHE A 282 -18.67 18.76 -11.95
C PHE A 282 -19.67 19.23 -13.02
N SER A 283 -20.33 18.30 -13.73
CA SER A 283 -21.19 18.44 -14.93
C SER A 283 -20.46 18.36 -16.27
N TRP A 284 -21.24 18.17 -17.34
CA TRP A 284 -20.81 18.21 -18.73
C TRP A 284 -21.95 18.65 -19.66
N GLY A 285 -21.66 18.82 -20.96
CA GLY A 285 -22.68 19.21 -21.96
C GLY A 285 -23.83 18.21 -22.16
N TRP A 286 -23.75 17.01 -21.58
CA TRP A 286 -24.76 15.95 -21.69
C TRP A 286 -25.12 15.30 -20.34
N VAL A 287 -24.54 15.75 -19.23
CA VAL A 287 -24.86 15.27 -17.89
C VAL A 287 -24.77 16.40 -16.88
N ARG A 288 -25.67 16.40 -15.89
CA ARG A 288 -25.59 17.34 -14.76
C ARG A 288 -24.50 16.90 -13.78
N ILE A 289 -24.38 17.60 -12.65
CA ILE A 289 -23.44 17.22 -11.58
C ILE A 289 -23.62 15.75 -11.23
N HIS A 290 -22.55 14.98 -11.35
CA HIS A 290 -22.51 13.58 -10.96
C HIS A 290 -22.21 13.53 -9.47
N LEU A 291 -23.27 13.24 -8.73
CA LEU A 291 -23.33 13.26 -7.28
C LEU A 291 -22.79 11.91 -6.74
N HIS A 292 -21.46 11.81 -6.62
CA HIS A 292 -20.74 10.67 -6.03
C HIS A 292 -19.96 11.10 -4.81
#